data_AF-A0A151T1J6-F1
#
_entry.id   AF-A0A151T1J6-F1
#
_cell.length_a   1.000
_cell.length_b   1.000
_cell.length_c   1.000
_cell.angle_alpha   90.00
_cell.angle_beta   90.00
_cell.angle_gamma   90.00
#
_symmetry.space_group_name_H-M   'P 1'
#
loop_
_entity.id
_entity.type
_entity.pdbx_description
1 polymer ?
#
loop_
_entity_poly.entity_id
_entity_poly.type
_entity_poly.pdbx_seq_one_letter_code
_entity_poly.pdbx_strand_id
1 'polypeptide(L)'
;MTNFLNCVPSKASCFAWRLMLDRIPTKVNLAKRNLLLSSDSGCVWSNQGLDTSCHIFFECSFAYQVWMLCLEWCGLFAAHQNNFISHFEHFLGLLSCVAKNQYKWAMIWLASIWSIWLSRNEVVFTNKFTSPKHLVELIKLRSWKWLKVKDRNFYYPFSCWSGELAACLNLY
;
A
#
# COMPACT_ATOMS: atom_id res chain seq x y z
N MET A 1 -0.55 11.93 -15.53
CA MET A 1 -0.88 11.75 -14.09
C MET A 1 -2.37 11.92 -13.75
N THR A 2 -3.22 12.51 -14.61
CA THR A 2 -4.59 12.93 -14.26
C THR A 2 -5.69 11.86 -14.40
N ASN A 3 -5.55 10.82 -15.22
CA ASN A 3 -6.64 9.84 -15.44
C ASN A 3 -6.72 8.69 -14.40
N PHE A 4 -5.68 8.44 -13.59
CA PHE A 4 -5.69 7.33 -12.62
C PHE A 4 -6.49 7.64 -11.34
N LEU A 5 -6.59 8.91 -10.96
CA LEU A 5 -7.23 9.33 -9.71
C LEU A 5 -8.75 9.10 -9.71
N ASN A 6 -9.39 9.05 -10.88
CA ASN A 6 -10.83 8.81 -11.02
C ASN A 6 -11.25 7.38 -10.64
N CYS A 7 -10.32 6.42 -10.78
CA CYS A 7 -10.59 5.00 -10.52
C CYS A 7 -10.33 4.58 -9.08
N VAL A 8 -9.86 5.47 -8.19
CA VAL A 8 -9.48 5.13 -6.81
C VAL A 8 -10.43 5.84 -5.83
N PRO A 9 -10.74 5.27 -4.64
CA PRO A 9 -11.49 6.00 -3.62
C PRO A 9 -10.77 7.30 -3.21
N SER A 10 -11.52 8.41 -3.19
CA SER A 10 -10.99 9.76 -2.93
C SER A 10 -10.17 9.82 -1.64
N LYS A 11 -10.61 9.14 -0.58
CA LYS A 11 -9.91 9.07 0.71
C LYS A 11 -8.50 8.46 0.58
N ALA A 12 -8.36 7.38 -0.20
CA ALA A 12 -7.08 6.73 -0.44
C ALA A 12 -6.17 7.57 -1.35
N SER A 13 -6.73 8.20 -2.38
CA SER A 13 -6.00 9.12 -3.25
C SER A 13 -5.47 10.34 -2.49
N CYS A 14 -6.31 10.99 -1.68
CA CYS A 14 -5.91 12.12 -0.84
C CYS A 14 -4.87 11.71 0.19
N PHE A 15 -4.97 10.48 0.74
CA PHE A 15 -3.96 9.94 1.63
C PHE A 15 -2.61 9.75 0.92
N ALA A 16 -2.60 9.12 -0.26
CA ALA A 16 -1.40 8.93 -1.06
C ALA A 16 -0.72 10.27 -1.39
N TRP A 17 -1.51 11.27 -1.80
CA TRP A 17 -1.02 12.63 -2.01
C TRP A 17 -0.38 13.24 -0.75
N ARG A 18 -1.03 13.11 0.41
CA ARG A 18 -0.46 13.59 1.68
C ARG A 18 0.82 12.84 2.06
N LEU A 19 0.88 11.54 1.79
CA LEU A 19 2.04 10.70 2.04
C LEU A 19 3.23 11.15 1.17
N MET A 20 3.00 11.44 -0.11
CA MET A 20 4.04 11.98 -1.00
C MET A 20 4.64 13.29 -0.50
N LEU A 21 3.84 14.12 0.14
CA LEU A 21 4.28 15.40 0.71
C LEU A 21 4.86 15.28 2.13
N ASP A 22 4.97 14.07 2.68
CA ASP A 22 5.29 13.81 4.09
C ASP A 22 4.38 14.58 5.07
N ARG A 23 3.09 14.69 4.75
CA ARG A 23 2.08 15.44 5.53
C ARG A 23 1.08 14.55 6.27
N ILE A 24 1.35 13.25 6.37
CA ILE A 24 0.56 12.33 7.17
C ILE A 24 0.99 12.38 8.65
N PRO A 25 0.11 12.05 9.60
CA PRO A 25 0.40 12.15 11.04
C PRO A 25 1.20 10.94 11.56
N THR A 26 2.39 10.73 11.02
CA THR A 26 3.40 9.84 11.62
C THR A 26 3.83 10.37 12.97
N LYS A 27 4.39 9.53 13.85
CA LYS A 27 4.79 10.00 15.18
C LYS A 27 5.88 11.07 15.09
N VAL A 28 6.82 10.93 14.16
CA VAL A 28 7.84 11.95 13.90
C VAL A 28 7.21 13.28 13.45
N ASN A 29 6.21 13.24 12.56
CA ASN A 29 5.55 14.47 12.12
C ASN A 29 4.67 15.10 13.21
N LEU A 30 4.13 14.31 14.14
CA LEU A 30 3.44 14.81 15.33
C LEU A 30 4.43 15.45 16.32
N ALA A 31 5.60 14.83 16.53
CA ALA A 31 6.65 15.40 17.37
C ALA A 31 7.18 16.73 16.85
N LYS A 32 7.39 16.86 15.52
CA LYS A 32 7.73 18.15 14.87
C LYS A 32 6.70 19.26 15.11
N ARG A 33 5.46 18.91 15.43
CA ARG A 33 4.35 19.84 15.73
C ARG A 33 4.11 20.00 17.23
N ASN A 34 5.00 19.47 18.08
CA ASN A 34 4.87 19.46 19.54
C ASN A 34 3.59 18.75 20.04
N LEU A 35 3.07 17.78 19.25
CA LEU A 35 1.89 16.98 19.61
C LEU A 35 2.25 15.62 20.21
N LEU A 36 3.54 15.27 20.23
CA LEU A 36 4.08 14.04 20.78
C LEU A 36 5.52 14.30 21.27
N LEU A 37 5.96 13.60 22.32
CA LEU A 37 7.36 13.63 22.72
C LEU A 37 8.23 12.94 21.67
N SER A 38 9.41 13.50 21.40
CA SER A 38 10.36 12.90 20.45
C SER A 38 10.80 11.49 20.86
N SER A 39 10.84 11.20 22.17
CA SER A 39 11.11 9.86 22.71
C SER A 39 10.08 8.81 22.26
N ASP A 40 8.85 9.23 22.00
CA ASP A 40 7.74 8.32 21.68
C ASP A 40 7.60 8.10 20.17
N SER A 41 8.54 8.63 19.38
CA SER A 41 8.52 8.59 17.91
C SER A 41 8.97 7.26 17.29
N GLY A 42 9.17 6.22 18.11
CA GLY A 42 9.57 4.89 17.65
C GLY A 42 8.51 4.19 16.80
N CYS A 43 8.98 3.37 15.85
CA CYS A 43 8.15 2.48 15.05
C CYS A 43 7.34 1.53 15.96
N VAL A 44 6.11 1.23 15.56
CA VAL A 44 5.20 0.36 16.34
C VAL A 44 5.40 -1.13 16.08
N TRP A 45 6.04 -1.48 14.96
CA TRP A 45 6.25 -2.89 14.56
C TRP A 45 7.69 -3.36 14.75
N SER A 46 8.63 -2.43 14.91
CA SER A 46 10.05 -2.74 15.03
C SER A 46 10.65 -1.96 16.18
N ASN A 47 11.51 -2.62 16.96
CA ASN A 47 12.31 -1.97 18.01
C ASN A 47 13.44 -1.09 17.45
N GLN A 48 13.51 -0.97 16.13
CA GLN A 48 14.49 -0.19 15.40
C GLN A 48 13.76 0.77 14.45
N GLY A 49 14.30 1.97 14.31
CA GLY A 49 13.77 2.99 13.42
C GLY A 49 12.67 3.86 14.03
N LEU A 50 12.52 5.04 13.46
CA LEU A 50 11.49 6.00 13.82
C LEU A 50 10.24 5.77 12.95
N ASP A 51 9.07 6.09 13.49
CA ASP A 51 7.80 6.14 12.77
C ASP A 51 7.81 7.39 11.85
N THR A 52 8.55 7.27 10.75
CA THR A 52 8.60 8.20 9.61
C THR A 52 7.80 7.62 8.45
N SER A 53 7.44 8.47 7.47
CA SER A 53 6.74 8.01 6.27
C SER A 53 7.57 6.97 5.50
N CYS A 54 8.86 7.21 5.26
CA CYS A 54 9.70 6.24 4.56
C CYS A 54 9.80 4.90 5.31
N HIS A 55 10.05 4.96 6.63
CA HIS A 55 10.21 3.75 7.42
C HIS A 55 8.93 2.90 7.46
N ILE A 56 7.79 3.52 7.77
CA ILE A 56 6.51 2.80 7.93
C ILE A 56 6.09 2.09 6.64
N PHE A 57 6.36 2.67 5.47
CA PHE A 57 5.88 2.12 4.21
C PHE A 57 6.91 1.28 3.45
N PHE A 58 8.21 1.51 3.66
CA PHE A 58 9.24 0.92 2.80
C PHE A 58 10.41 0.29 3.55
N GLU A 59 10.83 0.78 4.72
CA GLU A 59 12.06 0.28 5.36
C GLU A 59 11.78 -0.68 6.52
N CYS A 60 10.61 -0.56 7.16
CA CYS A 60 10.23 -1.39 8.28
C CYS A 60 10.11 -2.85 7.85
N SER A 61 10.68 -3.77 8.65
CA SER A 61 10.63 -5.22 8.41
C SER A 61 9.21 -5.76 8.23
N PHE A 62 8.23 -5.18 8.93
CA PHE A 62 6.82 -5.52 8.75
C PHE A 62 6.30 -5.11 7.36
N ALA A 63 6.55 -3.87 6.96
CA ALA A 63 6.13 -3.36 5.65
C ALA A 63 6.81 -4.11 4.51
N TYR A 64 8.10 -4.41 4.65
CA TYR A 64 8.86 -5.23 3.72
C TYR A 64 8.20 -6.60 3.49
N GLN A 65 7.85 -7.32 4.56
CA GLN A 65 7.16 -8.62 4.44
C GLN A 65 5.83 -8.51 3.71
N VAL A 66 5.05 -7.45 3.97
CA VAL A 66 3.78 -7.20 3.28
C VAL A 66 4.01 -6.96 1.78
N TRP A 67 5.02 -6.18 1.41
CA TRP A 67 5.35 -5.94 0.01
C TRP A 67 5.83 -7.20 -0.69
N MET A 68 6.68 -8.01 -0.06
CA MET A 68 7.13 -9.29 -0.63
C MET A 68 5.97 -10.23 -0.91
N LEU A 69 5.03 -10.37 0.03
CA LEU A 69 3.82 -11.19 -0.16
C LEU A 69 2.89 -10.61 -1.24
N CYS A 70 2.80 -9.28 -1.36
CA CYS A 70 2.05 -8.64 -2.45
C CYS A 70 2.70 -8.92 -3.82
N LEU A 71 4.03 -8.84 -3.92
CA LEU A 71 4.78 -9.12 -5.15
C LEU A 71 4.64 -10.60 -5.54
N GLU A 72 4.76 -11.51 -4.57
CA GLU A 72 4.51 -12.94 -4.75
C GLU A 72 3.09 -13.19 -5.27
N TRP A 73 2.07 -12.57 -4.67
CA TRP A 73 0.69 -12.64 -5.16
C TRP A 73 0.56 -12.11 -6.60
N CYS A 74 1.32 -11.09 -6.96
CA CYS A 74 1.35 -10.52 -8.30
C CYS A 74 2.16 -11.35 -9.31
N GLY A 75 2.82 -12.44 -8.89
CA GLY A 75 3.71 -13.22 -9.74
C GLY A 75 5.00 -12.48 -10.11
N LEU A 76 5.38 -11.46 -9.35
CA LEU A 76 6.57 -10.64 -9.58
C LEU A 76 7.69 -11.03 -8.64
N PHE A 77 8.90 -11.17 -9.18
CA PHE A 77 10.14 -11.30 -8.41
C PHE A 77 10.93 -10.00 -8.58
N ALA A 78 10.86 -9.10 -7.60
CA ALA A 78 11.50 -7.79 -7.67
C ALA A 78 12.33 -7.50 -6.40
N ALA A 79 13.41 -6.73 -6.58
CA ALA A 79 14.18 -6.19 -5.47
C ALA A 79 13.46 -4.99 -4.85
N HIS A 80 13.35 -4.96 -3.53
CA HIS A 80 12.65 -3.90 -2.79
C HIS A 80 13.43 -2.57 -2.80
N GLN A 81 12.72 -1.44 -2.87
CA GLN A 81 13.32 -0.10 -2.84
C GLN A 81 12.80 0.75 -1.67
N ASN A 82 13.66 1.60 -1.11
CA ASN A 82 13.42 2.32 0.15
C ASN A 82 12.81 3.74 0.02
N ASN A 83 12.26 4.11 -1.15
CA ASN A 83 11.66 5.44 -1.37
C ASN A 83 10.30 5.30 -2.07
N PHE A 84 9.30 6.10 -1.67
CA PHE A 84 7.95 6.10 -2.23
C PHE A 84 7.91 6.24 -3.76
N ILE A 85 8.59 7.24 -4.33
CA ILE A 85 8.51 7.51 -5.77
C ILE A 85 9.20 6.38 -6.53
N SER A 86 10.40 5.99 -6.09
CA SER A 86 11.14 4.92 -6.75
C SER A 86 10.44 3.57 -6.59
N HIS A 87 9.82 3.29 -5.44
CA HIS A 87 9.02 2.09 -5.21
C HIS A 87 7.73 2.11 -6.04
N PHE A 88 7.06 3.26 -6.20
CA PHE A 88 5.89 3.41 -7.07
C PHE A 88 6.25 3.24 -8.54
N GLU A 89 7.33 3.90 -8.99
CA GLU A 89 7.86 3.80 -10.35
C GLU A 89 8.43 2.41 -10.63
N HIS A 90 9.02 1.72 -9.66
CA HIS A 90 9.45 0.34 -9.83
C HIS A 90 8.25 -0.60 -9.90
N PHE A 91 7.30 -0.46 -8.97
CA PHE A 91 6.08 -1.26 -8.94
C PHE A 91 5.24 -1.10 -10.21
N LEU A 92 5.15 0.12 -10.77
CA LEU A 92 4.44 0.38 -12.03
C LEU A 92 5.32 0.24 -13.28
N GLY A 93 6.62 0.48 -13.18
CA GLY A 93 7.59 0.48 -14.29
C GLY A 93 8.03 -0.91 -14.69
N LEU A 94 8.10 -1.87 -13.75
CA LEU A 94 8.17 -3.30 -14.05
C LEU A 94 7.01 -3.78 -14.94
N LEU A 95 5.91 -3.01 -14.99
CA LEU A 95 4.67 -3.32 -15.69
C LEU A 95 4.41 -2.44 -16.91
N SER A 96 5.37 -1.56 -17.24
CA SER A 96 5.29 -0.61 -18.36
C SER A 96 5.16 -1.28 -19.74
N CYS A 97 5.31 -2.60 -19.82
CA CYS A 97 5.05 -3.41 -21.01
C CYS A 97 3.55 -3.68 -21.30
N VAL A 98 2.62 -3.37 -20.37
CA VAL A 98 1.17 -3.60 -20.61
C VAL A 98 0.35 -2.35 -20.26
N ALA A 99 0.29 -1.39 -21.20
CA ALA A 99 -0.50 -0.16 -21.05
C ALA A 99 -2.01 -0.41 -20.78
N LYS A 100 -2.54 -1.58 -21.18
CA LYS A 100 -3.87 -2.06 -20.80
C LYS A 100 -3.78 -2.63 -19.38
N ASN A 101 -4.46 -2.02 -18.40
CA ASN A 101 -4.56 -2.43 -16.98
C ASN A 101 -3.60 -1.76 -15.96
N GLN A 102 -2.85 -0.72 -16.33
CA GLN A 102 -2.02 0.04 -15.37
C GLN A 102 -2.81 0.55 -14.14
N TYR A 103 -4.10 0.86 -14.29
CA TYR A 103 -4.95 1.30 -13.18
C TYR A 103 -5.25 0.18 -12.16
N LYS A 104 -5.31 -1.09 -12.58
CA LYS A 104 -5.52 -2.23 -11.68
C LYS A 104 -4.31 -2.43 -10.77
N TRP A 105 -3.12 -2.29 -11.34
CA TRP A 105 -1.86 -2.29 -10.61
C TRP A 105 -1.73 -1.11 -9.65
N ALA A 106 -2.07 0.10 -10.12
CA ALA A 106 -2.15 1.26 -9.24
C ALA A 106 -3.15 1.05 -8.09
N MET A 107 -4.26 0.35 -8.33
CA MET A 107 -5.23 0.01 -7.28
C MET A 107 -4.64 -0.93 -6.23
N ILE A 108 -3.94 -1.99 -6.64
CA ILE A 108 -3.25 -2.91 -5.73
C ILE A 108 -2.28 -2.12 -4.85
N TRP A 109 -1.45 -1.30 -5.48
CA TRP A 109 -0.45 -0.50 -4.77
C TRP A 109 -1.07 0.48 -3.76
N LEU A 110 -2.11 1.21 -4.17
CA LEU A 110 -2.83 2.15 -3.32
C LEU A 110 -3.56 1.44 -2.17
N ALA A 111 -4.11 0.24 -2.44
CA ALA A 111 -4.69 -0.59 -1.41
C ALA A 111 -3.62 -1.05 -0.41
N SER A 112 -2.41 -1.42 -0.86
CA SER A 112 -1.29 -1.80 0.00
C SER A 112 -0.90 -0.68 0.97
N ILE A 113 -0.57 0.51 0.46
CA ILE A 113 -0.19 1.63 1.34
C ILE A 113 -1.32 2.01 2.31
N TRP A 114 -2.56 1.99 1.85
CA TRP A 114 -3.71 2.31 2.70
C TRP A 114 -3.88 1.27 3.81
N SER A 115 -3.68 -0.01 3.49
CA SER A 115 -3.80 -1.11 4.43
C SER A 115 -2.69 -1.09 5.48
N ILE A 116 -1.45 -0.83 5.07
CA ILE A 116 -0.30 -0.63 5.98
C ILE A 116 -0.61 0.51 6.95
N TRP A 117 -1.11 1.64 6.44
CA TRP A 117 -1.48 2.78 7.28
C TRP A 117 -2.57 2.45 8.30
N LEU A 118 -3.63 1.73 7.89
CA LEU A 118 -4.69 1.32 8.80
C LEU A 118 -4.18 0.35 9.87
N SER A 119 -3.38 -0.65 9.48
CA SER A 119 -2.75 -1.60 10.40
C SER A 119 -1.89 -0.86 11.44
N ARG A 120 -1.10 0.13 11.00
CA ARG A 120 -0.28 0.96 11.89
C ARG A 120 -1.14 1.67 12.92
N ASN A 121 -2.23 2.29 12.46
CA ASN A 121 -3.12 3.04 13.36
C ASN A 121 -3.85 2.13 14.35
N GLU A 122 -4.22 0.92 13.94
CA GLU A 122 -4.81 -0.08 14.85
C GLU A 122 -3.82 -0.46 15.97
N VAL A 123 -2.53 -0.61 15.66
CA VAL A 123 -1.52 -0.79 16.72
C VAL A 123 -1.41 0.46 17.61
N VAL A 124 -1.34 1.66 17.04
CA VAL A 124 -1.20 2.90 17.83
C VAL A 124 -2.38 3.16 18.76
N PHE A 125 -3.60 2.98 18.29
CA PHE A 125 -4.80 3.38 19.04
C PHE A 125 -5.42 2.25 19.87
N THR A 126 -5.21 0.99 19.47
CA THR A 126 -5.85 -0.15 20.13
C THR A 126 -4.88 -1.28 20.50
N ASN A 127 -3.58 -1.11 20.27
CA ASN A 127 -2.54 -2.12 20.52
C ASN A 127 -2.83 -3.48 19.87
N LYS A 128 -3.56 -3.49 18.75
CA LYS A 128 -3.94 -4.72 18.06
C LYS A 128 -3.05 -4.93 16.86
N PHE A 129 -2.37 -6.08 16.86
CA PHE A 129 -1.43 -6.48 15.81
C PHE A 129 -2.11 -7.36 14.77
N THR A 130 -1.83 -7.09 13.51
CA THR A 130 -2.25 -7.90 12.37
C THR A 130 -1.03 -8.53 11.72
N SER A 131 -1.07 -9.83 11.44
CA SER A 131 0.04 -10.50 10.75
C SER A 131 0.19 -10.01 9.29
N PRO A 132 1.40 -10.01 8.71
CA PRO A 132 1.59 -9.63 7.30
C PRO A 132 0.72 -10.42 6.33
N LYS A 133 0.59 -11.74 6.55
CA LYS A 133 -0.26 -12.62 5.73
C LYS A 133 -1.73 -12.20 5.79
N HIS A 134 -2.27 -11.94 6.98
CA HIS A 134 -3.65 -11.49 7.12
C HIS A 134 -3.85 -10.10 6.47
N LEU A 135 -2.87 -9.20 6.62
CA LEU A 135 -2.94 -7.88 6.00
C LEU A 135 -2.99 -7.97 4.47
N VAL A 136 -2.26 -8.90 3.86
CA VAL A 136 -2.30 -9.15 2.41
C VAL A 136 -3.67 -9.64 1.96
N GLU A 137 -4.34 -10.51 2.72
CA GLU A 137 -5.72 -10.88 2.42
C GLU A 137 -6.69 -9.68 2.46
N LEU A 138 -6.48 -8.75 3.41
CA LEU A 138 -7.22 -7.49 3.44
C LEU A 138 -6.90 -6.58 2.24
N ILE A 139 -5.65 -6.56 1.77
CA ILE A 139 -5.22 -5.82 0.57
C ILE A 139 -5.91 -6.39 -0.67
N LYS A 140 -5.93 -7.71 -0.84
CA LYS A 140 -6.64 -8.39 -1.94
C LYS A 140 -8.12 -8.03 -1.94
N LEU A 141 -8.78 -8.14 -0.78
CA LEU A 141 -10.20 -7.82 -0.64
C LEU A 141 -10.49 -6.34 -0.93
N ARG A 142 -9.63 -5.45 -0.42
CA ARG A 142 -9.78 -4.00 -0.58
C ARG A 142 -9.60 -3.56 -2.03
N SER A 143 -8.54 -4.01 -2.69
CA SER A 143 -8.27 -3.72 -4.11
C SER A 143 -9.41 -4.24 -5.00
N TRP A 144 -9.90 -5.46 -4.75
CA TRP A 144 -11.06 -6.02 -5.45
C TRP A 144 -12.32 -5.17 -5.28
N LYS A 145 -12.67 -4.82 -4.03
CA LYS A 145 -13.84 -3.97 -3.74
C LYS A 145 -13.74 -2.62 -4.44
N TRP A 146 -12.55 -2.01 -4.44
CA TRP A 146 -12.33 -0.73 -5.09
C TRP A 146 -12.48 -0.83 -6.61
N LEU A 147 -11.92 -1.86 -7.24
CA LEU A 147 -12.09 -2.12 -8.66
C LEU A 147 -13.56 -2.38 -9.03
N LYS A 148 -14.27 -3.24 -8.29
CA LYS A 148 -15.70 -3.52 -8.54
C LYS A 148 -16.57 -2.27 -8.52
N VAL A 149 -16.25 -1.28 -7.67
CA VAL A 149 -17.00 -0.04 -7.58
C VAL A 149 -16.62 0.96 -8.68
N LYS A 150 -15.35 0.97 -9.10
CA LYS A 150 -14.78 2.04 -9.93
C LYS A 150 -14.62 1.68 -11.40
N ASP A 151 -14.56 0.39 -11.72
CA ASP A 151 -14.47 -0.13 -13.07
C ASP A 151 -15.73 -0.93 -13.40
N ARG A 152 -16.60 -0.35 -14.23
CA ARG A 152 -17.86 -1.00 -14.67
C ARG A 152 -17.59 -2.28 -15.48
N ASN A 153 -16.41 -2.41 -16.07
CA ASN A 153 -16.00 -3.58 -16.85
C ASN A 153 -15.20 -4.59 -15.99
N PHE A 154 -15.17 -4.41 -14.67
CA PHE A 154 -14.52 -5.36 -13.77
C PHE A 154 -15.52 -6.40 -13.24
N TYR A 155 -15.65 -7.50 -13.96
CA TYR A 155 -16.63 -8.57 -13.65
C TYR A 155 -16.06 -9.72 -12.81
N TYR A 156 -14.75 -9.77 -12.60
CA TYR A 156 -14.08 -10.89 -11.91
C TYR A 156 -14.59 -11.11 -10.47
N PRO A 157 -14.93 -12.36 -10.09
CA PRO A 157 -15.18 -12.74 -8.70
C PRO A 157 -13.96 -12.53 -7.80
N PHE A 158 -14.18 -12.42 -6.49
CA PHE A 158 -13.06 -12.25 -5.54
C PHE A 158 -12.10 -13.44 -5.59
N SER A 159 -12.60 -14.68 -5.69
CA SER A 159 -11.78 -15.88 -5.79
C SER A 159 -10.78 -15.84 -6.96
N CYS A 160 -11.24 -15.39 -8.13
CA CYS A 160 -10.40 -15.21 -9.31
C CYS A 160 -9.38 -14.09 -9.08
N TRP A 161 -9.78 -12.95 -8.51
CA TRP A 161 -8.85 -11.87 -8.18
C TRP A 161 -7.77 -12.27 -7.16
N SER A 162 -8.14 -13.03 -6.13
CA SER A 162 -7.23 -13.42 -5.06
C SER A 162 -6.30 -14.58 -5.44
N GLY A 163 -6.75 -15.48 -6.31
CA GLY A 163 -6.03 -16.73 -6.66
C GLY A 163 -5.43 -16.75 -8.07
N GLU A 164 -6.00 -16.03 -9.02
CA GLU A 164 -5.64 -16.05 -10.44
C GLU A 164 -5.46 -14.63 -10.98
N LEU A 165 -4.63 -13.85 -10.29
CA LEU A 165 -4.48 -12.42 -10.55
C LEU A 165 -4.03 -12.14 -11.99
N ALA A 166 -3.18 -12.98 -12.58
CA ALA A 166 -2.72 -12.84 -13.97
C ALA A 166 -3.88 -12.84 -15.00
N ALA A 167 -4.89 -13.69 -14.79
CA ALA A 167 -6.09 -13.74 -15.64
C ALA A 167 -6.95 -12.48 -15.50
N CYS A 168 -7.01 -11.90 -14.29
CA CYS A 168 -7.73 -10.64 -14.04
C CYS A 168 -7.03 -9.41 -14.60
N LEU A 169 -5.71 -9.50 -14.78
CA LEU A 169 -4.84 -8.43 -15.27
C LEU A 169 -4.55 -8.54 -16.78
N ASN A 170 -5.17 -9.49 -17.48
CA ASN A 170 -4.96 -9.78 -18.92
C ASN A 170 -3.48 -9.82 -19.29
N LEU A 171 -2.68 -10.57 -18.53
CA LEU A 171 -1.24 -10.77 -18.79
C LEU A 171 -0.98 -11.88 -19.84
N TYR A 172 -2.01 -12.30 -20.56
CA TYR A 172 -1.99 -13.31 -21.63
C TYR A 172 -2.56 -12.74 -22.93
#